data_AF-A0A6G3ZGM0-F1
#
_entry.id   AF-A0A6G3ZGM0-F1
#
_cell.length_a   1.000
_cell.length_b   1.000
_cell.length_c   1.000
_cell.angle_alpha   90.00
_cell.angle_beta   90.00
_cell.angle_gamma   90.00
#
_symmetry.space_group_name_H-M   'P 1'
#
loop_
_entity.id
_entity.type
_entity.pdbx_description
1 polymer ?
#
loop_
_entity_poly.entity_id
_entity_poly.type
_entity_poly.pdbx_seq_one_letter_code
_entity_poly.pdbx_strand_id
1 'polypeptide(L)'
;MPDYDRLGGASVSGDSQELPVPQKAVNLELVKSGGEAYWGVREADGAVVVSQLYDPIQDDPGIRFLTSTAIPDDSRQLRVPDAVYDHWDDVAGGGTGVTGGDRLEFVTTAEMAENEQMMLLPEWQVDDVLDGTAVDEG
;
A
#
# COMPACT_ATOMS: atom_id res chain seq x y z
N MET A 1 -17.74 2.27 9.07
CA MET A 1 -16.27 2.25 8.89
C MET A 1 -15.93 1.07 8.01
N PRO A 2 -14.91 1.18 7.15
CA PRO A 2 -14.44 0.04 6.39
C PRO A 2 -13.92 -1.02 7.37
N ASP A 3 -14.30 -2.28 7.17
CA ASP A 3 -13.70 -3.40 7.90
C ASP A 3 -12.36 -3.70 7.22
N TYR A 4 -11.27 -3.29 7.86
CA TYR A 4 -9.93 -3.47 7.33
C TYR A 4 -9.40 -4.86 7.67
N ASP A 5 -9.06 -5.62 6.64
CA ASP A 5 -8.41 -6.90 6.76
C ASP A 5 -6.89 -6.74 6.63
N ARG A 6 -6.16 -7.15 7.67
CA ARG A 6 -4.69 -7.18 7.63
C ARG A 6 -4.22 -8.40 6.85
N LEU A 7 -3.47 -8.15 5.78
CA LEU A 7 -2.91 -9.16 4.89
C LEU A 7 -1.55 -9.69 5.40
N GLY A 8 -0.87 -8.88 6.22
CA GLY A 8 0.42 -9.17 6.81
C GLY A 8 1.36 -7.97 6.67
N GLY A 9 2.61 -8.14 7.08
CA GLY A 9 3.63 -7.09 6.95
C GLY A 9 4.91 -7.64 6.35
N ALA A 10 5.62 -6.78 5.62
CA ALA A 10 6.92 -7.09 5.05
C ALA A 10 7.86 -5.90 5.15
N SER A 11 9.15 -6.19 5.32
CA SER A 11 10.19 -5.17 5.25
C SER A 11 10.57 -4.90 3.81
N VAL A 12 10.74 -3.63 3.46
CA VAL A 12 11.20 -3.25 2.13
C VAL A 12 12.71 -3.46 2.01
N SER A 13 13.16 -4.05 0.90
CA SER A 13 14.58 -4.30 0.67
C SER A 13 15.31 -2.98 0.40
N GLY A 14 16.33 -2.65 1.21
CA GLY A 14 17.05 -1.38 1.06
C GLY A 14 17.86 -1.24 -0.23
N ASP A 15 18.35 -2.35 -0.78
CA ASP A 15 19.16 -2.34 -2.00
C ASP A 15 18.32 -2.33 -3.28
N SER A 16 17.10 -2.85 -3.23
CA SER A 16 16.30 -3.14 -4.44
C SER A 16 14.92 -2.49 -4.43
N GLN A 17 14.52 -1.87 -3.32
CA GLN A 17 13.18 -1.28 -3.13
C GLN A 17 12.05 -2.31 -3.37
N GLU A 18 12.38 -3.59 -3.20
CA GLU A 18 11.46 -4.70 -3.40
C GLU A 18 10.79 -5.05 -2.09
N LEU A 19 9.47 -5.20 -2.16
CA LEU A 19 8.62 -5.53 -1.05
C LEU A 19 7.94 -6.88 -1.30
N PRO A 20 8.23 -7.92 -0.50
CA PRO A 20 7.62 -9.22 -0.69
C PRO A 20 6.14 -9.17 -0.29
N VAL A 21 5.27 -9.60 -1.20
CA VAL A 21 3.82 -9.58 -0.98
C VAL A 21 3.43 -10.70 0.00
N PRO A 22 2.62 -10.40 1.04
CA PRO A 22 2.14 -11.41 1.97
C PRO A 22 1.34 -12.51 1.27
N GLN A 23 1.50 -13.76 1.72
CA GLN A 23 0.82 -14.91 1.13
C GLN A 23 -0.71 -14.76 1.14
N LYS A 24 -1.28 -14.03 2.12
CA LYS A 24 -2.72 -13.77 2.19
C LYS A 24 -3.21 -12.89 1.03
N ALA A 25 -2.44 -11.86 0.65
CA ALA A 25 -2.76 -11.01 -0.51
C ALA A 25 -2.72 -11.81 -1.82
N VAL A 26 -1.77 -12.73 -1.95
CA VAL A 26 -1.67 -13.65 -3.10
C VAL A 26 -2.84 -14.63 -3.13
N ASN A 27 -3.25 -15.18 -1.98
CA ASN A 27 -4.40 -16.09 -1.89
C ASN A 27 -5.72 -15.40 -2.24
N LEU A 28 -5.80 -14.09 -2.00
CA LEU A 28 -6.92 -13.23 -2.37
C LEU A 28 -6.79 -12.65 -3.78
N GLU A 29 -5.77 -13.08 -4.54
CA GLU A 29 -5.53 -12.65 -5.91
C GLU A 29 -5.34 -11.14 -6.10
N LEU A 30 -5.01 -10.40 -5.03
CA LEU A 30 -4.78 -8.95 -5.05
C LEU A 30 -3.48 -8.56 -5.76
N VAL A 31 -2.51 -9.48 -5.75
CA VAL A 31 -1.29 -9.38 -6.55
C VAL A 31 -0.99 -10.74 -7.17
N LYS A 32 -0.99 -10.76 -8.49
CA LYS A 32 -0.57 -11.89 -9.31
C LYS A 32 0.85 -11.64 -9.81
N SER A 33 1.55 -12.72 -10.17
CA SER A 33 2.83 -12.58 -10.86
C SER A 33 2.59 -12.11 -12.30
N GLY A 34 3.50 -11.30 -12.83
CA GLY A 34 3.31 -10.65 -14.12
C GLY A 34 2.42 -9.41 -14.06
N GLY A 35 2.50 -8.58 -15.10
CA GLY A 35 1.67 -7.38 -15.28
C GLY A 35 2.28 -6.11 -14.68
N GLU A 36 1.41 -5.16 -14.32
CA GLU A 36 1.78 -3.87 -13.75
C GLU A 36 1.04 -3.64 -12.43
N ALA A 37 1.73 -3.02 -11.48
CA ALA A 37 1.16 -2.47 -10.26
C ALA A 37 1.05 -0.94 -10.43
N TYR A 38 -0.16 -0.42 -10.30
CA TYR A 38 -0.46 0.99 -10.31
C TYR A 38 -0.50 1.51 -8.88
N TRP A 39 0.24 2.59 -8.64
CA TRP A 39 0.41 3.20 -7.33
C TRP A 39 -0.31 4.52 -7.28
N GLY A 40 -1.07 4.71 -6.20
CA GLY A 40 -1.75 5.96 -5.90
C GLY A 40 -1.61 6.31 -4.43
N VAL A 41 -2.00 7.53 -4.10
CA VAL A 41 -2.09 8.03 -2.72
C VAL A 41 -3.52 8.41 -2.46
N ARG A 42 -4.10 7.88 -1.39
CA ARG A 42 -5.40 8.29 -0.92
C ARG A 42 -5.29 9.66 -0.26
N GLU A 43 -5.99 10.65 -0.78
CA GLU A 43 -5.87 12.04 -0.35
C GLU A 43 -6.42 12.30 1.06
N ALA A 44 -7.32 11.45 1.55
CA ALA A 44 -7.94 11.59 2.86
C ALA A 44 -6.96 11.47 4.04
N ASP A 45 -5.98 10.58 3.92
CA ASP A 45 -5.06 10.20 5.01
C ASP A 45 -3.63 9.95 4.53
N GLY A 46 -3.34 10.20 3.24
CA GLY A 46 -2.01 10.04 2.65
C GLY A 46 -1.57 8.58 2.49
N ALA A 47 -2.44 7.60 2.72
CA ALA A 47 -2.09 6.18 2.58
C ALA A 47 -1.80 5.81 1.13
N VAL A 48 -0.80 4.95 0.95
CA VAL A 48 -0.42 4.46 -0.38
C VAL A 48 -1.33 3.31 -0.75
N VAL A 49 -1.96 3.41 -1.92
CA VAL A 49 -2.81 2.38 -2.51
C VAL A 49 -2.09 1.78 -3.70
N VAL A 50 -2.15 0.46 -3.84
CA VAL A 50 -1.64 -0.27 -5.00
C VAL A 50 -2.73 -1.17 -5.58
N SER A 51 -2.77 -1.25 -6.90
CA SER A 51 -3.72 -2.09 -7.66
C SER A 51 -3.03 -2.71 -8.86
N GLN A 52 -3.44 -3.90 -9.28
CA GLN A 52 -3.07 -4.39 -10.63
C GLN A 52 -4.00 -3.87 -11.74
N LEU A 53 -5.09 -3.21 -11.35
CA LEU A 53 -6.03 -2.54 -12.27
C LEU A 53 -5.79 -1.03 -12.27
N TYR A 54 -5.75 -0.45 -13.46
CA TYR A 54 -5.54 1.00 -13.61
C TYR A 54 -6.81 1.80 -13.28
N ASP A 55 -7.98 1.33 -13.75
CA ASP A 55 -9.26 2.04 -13.60
C ASP A 55 -9.58 2.37 -12.13
N PRO A 56 -9.45 1.44 -11.15
CA PRO A 56 -9.73 1.75 -9.75
C PRO A 56 -8.83 2.83 -9.11
N ILE A 57 -7.65 3.09 -9.68
CA ILE A 57 -6.76 4.17 -9.21
C ILE A 57 -7.09 5.48 -9.94
N GLN A 58 -7.49 5.42 -11.21
CA GLN A 58 -7.77 6.59 -12.03
C GLN A 58 -9.18 7.16 -11.77
N ASP A 59 -10.18 6.30 -11.60
CA ASP A 59 -11.59 6.68 -11.47
C ASP A 59 -11.98 7.06 -10.04
N ASP A 60 -11.15 6.74 -9.04
CA ASP A 60 -11.39 7.15 -7.66
C ASP A 60 -10.95 8.60 -7.45
N PRO A 61 -11.88 9.55 -7.22
CA PRO A 61 -11.54 10.96 -7.04
C PRO A 61 -10.80 11.24 -5.73
N GLY A 62 -10.77 10.29 -4.79
CA GLY A 62 -10.01 10.35 -3.55
C GLY A 62 -8.62 9.74 -3.65
N ILE A 63 -8.21 9.22 -4.82
CA ILE A 63 -6.88 8.66 -5.06
C ILE A 63 -6.15 9.50 -6.10
N ARG A 64 -4.97 10.00 -5.72
CA ARG A 64 -4.02 10.62 -6.64
C ARG A 64 -3.10 9.56 -7.22
N PHE A 65 -3.23 9.27 -8.50
CA PHE A 65 -2.27 8.43 -9.23
C PHE A 65 -0.84 8.99 -9.12
N LEU A 66 0.12 8.12 -8.83
CA LEU A 66 1.55 8.45 -8.81
C LEU A 66 2.28 7.88 -10.03
N THR A 67 2.28 6.56 -10.19
CA THR A 67 3.08 5.86 -11.20
C THR A 67 2.68 4.39 -11.31
N SER A 68 3.27 3.64 -12.25
CA SER A 68 3.19 2.19 -12.33
C SER A 68 4.57 1.53 -12.21
N THR A 69 4.60 0.29 -11.72
CA THR A 69 5.80 -0.56 -11.74
C THR A 69 5.46 -1.94 -12.30
N ALA A 70 6.36 -2.51 -13.12
CA ALA A 70 6.17 -3.84 -13.67
C ALA A 70 6.40 -4.92 -12.60
N ILE A 71 5.55 -5.95 -12.60
CA ILE A 71 5.72 -7.15 -11.78
C ILE A 71 6.27 -8.26 -12.68
N PRO A 72 7.44 -8.84 -12.38
CA PRO A 72 7.97 -9.96 -13.15
C PRO A 72 7.05 -11.19 -13.13
N ASP A 73 6.96 -11.93 -14.25
CA ASP A 73 6.09 -13.11 -14.43
C ASP A 73 6.32 -14.24 -13.39
N ASP A 74 7.51 -14.29 -12.78
CA ASP A 74 7.91 -15.26 -11.75
C ASP A 74 8.20 -14.62 -10.38
N SER A 75 7.72 -13.39 -10.15
CA SER A 75 7.93 -12.67 -8.88
C SER A 75 6.62 -12.38 -8.17
N ARG A 76 6.68 -12.44 -6.83
CA ARG A 76 5.64 -11.98 -5.90
C ARG A 76 6.13 -10.80 -5.09
N GLN A 77 7.02 -10.01 -5.69
CA GLN A 77 7.60 -8.83 -5.09
C GLN A 77 7.08 -7.61 -5.83
N LEU A 78 6.64 -6.61 -5.06
CA LEU A 78 6.31 -5.30 -5.58
C LEU A 78 7.53 -4.42 -5.50
N ARG A 79 7.91 -3.83 -6.62
CA ARG A 79 8.90 -2.77 -6.62
C ARG A 79 8.22 -1.48 -6.23
N VAL A 80 8.60 -0.93 -5.08
CA VAL A 80 8.12 0.36 -4.60
C VAL A 80 8.82 1.46 -5.40
N PRO A 81 8.10 2.32 -6.12
CA PRO A 81 8.71 3.37 -6.93
C PRO A 81 9.22 4.53 -6.06
N ASP A 82 10.23 5.25 -6.54
CA ASP A 82 10.81 6.40 -5.82
C ASP A 82 9.75 7.46 -5.46
N ALA A 83 8.78 7.72 -6.33
CA ALA A 83 7.69 8.65 -6.06
C ALA A 83 6.84 8.30 -4.81
N VAL A 84 6.77 7.02 -4.45
CA VAL A 84 6.10 6.57 -3.22
C VAL A 84 6.98 6.83 -1.99
N TYR A 85 8.29 6.65 -2.11
CA TYR A 85 9.24 7.03 -1.06
C TYR A 85 9.27 8.54 -0.82
N ASP A 86 9.34 9.34 -1.90
CA ASP A 86 9.26 10.80 -1.81
C ASP A 86 7.95 11.25 -1.13
N HIS A 87 6.84 10.58 -1.44
CA HIS A 87 5.57 10.84 -0.76
C HIS A 87 5.64 10.55 0.73
N TRP A 88 6.17 9.38 1.14
CA TRP A 88 6.33 9.05 2.55
C TRP A 88 7.28 10.00 3.29
N ASP A 89 8.34 10.48 2.65
CA ASP A 89 9.25 11.49 3.21
C ASP A 89 8.54 12.82 3.44
N ASP A 90 7.71 13.25 2.47
CA ASP A 90 6.93 14.50 2.55
C ASP A 90 5.88 14.45 3.68
N VAL A 91 5.09 13.38 3.75
CA VAL A 91 4.02 13.26 4.78
C VAL A 91 4.56 12.97 6.17
N ALA A 92 5.77 12.42 6.32
CA ALA A 92 6.40 12.22 7.62
C ALA A 92 6.76 13.55 8.31
N GLY A 93 6.73 14.68 7.59
CA GLY A 93 6.77 16.03 8.18
C GLY A 93 7.99 16.33 9.06
N GLY A 94 9.12 15.64 8.83
CA GLY A 94 10.36 15.77 9.61
C GLY A 94 10.72 14.56 10.47
N GLY A 95 9.92 13.49 10.48
CA GLY A 95 10.34 12.15 10.89
C GLY A 95 11.20 11.46 9.83
N THR A 96 11.71 10.26 10.12
CA THR A 96 12.33 9.42 9.10
C THR A 96 11.22 8.85 8.21
N GLY A 97 11.18 9.26 6.93
CA GLY A 97 10.35 8.60 5.92
C GLY A 97 10.67 7.11 5.81
N VAL A 98 9.92 6.36 5.01
CA VAL A 98 10.19 4.93 4.82
C VAL A 98 11.55 4.76 4.16
N THR A 99 12.39 3.90 4.72
CA THR A 99 13.70 3.54 4.20
C THR A 99 13.84 2.03 4.07
N GLY A 100 14.95 1.60 3.45
CA GLY A 100 15.32 0.19 3.37
C GLY A 100 15.35 -0.48 4.75
N GLY A 101 14.58 -1.56 4.91
CA GLY A 101 14.46 -2.34 6.14
C GLY A 101 13.19 -2.03 6.93
N ASP A 102 12.55 -0.89 6.68
CA ASP A 102 11.30 -0.53 7.35
C ASP A 102 10.16 -1.46 6.93
N ARG A 103 9.32 -1.77 7.91
CA ARG A 103 8.18 -2.66 7.75
C ARG A 103 6.97 -1.88 7.25
N LEU A 104 6.33 -2.42 6.22
CA LEU A 104 5.06 -1.95 5.69
C LEU A 104 3.98 -2.99 5.98
N GLU A 105 2.86 -2.54 6.52
CA GLU A 105 1.67 -3.35 6.72
C GLU A 105 0.79 -3.26 5.47
N PHE A 106 0.35 -4.43 5.02
CA PHE A 106 -0.58 -4.58 3.91
C PHE A 106 -1.98 -4.74 4.47
N VAL A 107 -2.88 -3.89 4.03
CA VAL A 107 -4.28 -3.92 4.42
C VAL A 107 -5.18 -3.82 3.21
N THR A 108 -6.38 -4.38 3.30
CA THR A 108 -7.41 -4.22 2.29
C THR A 108 -8.77 -4.14 2.97
N THR A 109 -9.81 -3.94 2.18
CA THR A 109 -11.21 -4.04 2.59
C THR A 109 -11.95 -4.90 1.58
N ALA A 110 -13.19 -5.30 1.84
CA ALA A 110 -13.97 -6.06 0.86
C ALA A 110 -14.08 -5.33 -0.50
N GLU A 111 -14.38 -4.03 -0.48
CA GLU A 111 -14.52 -3.21 -1.69
C GLU A 111 -13.18 -3.01 -2.43
N MET A 112 -12.09 -2.83 -1.68
CA MET A 112 -10.75 -2.77 -2.29
C MET A 112 -10.37 -4.12 -2.91
N ALA A 113 -10.66 -5.23 -2.24
CA ALA A 113 -10.35 -6.56 -2.75
C ALA A 113 -11.11 -6.87 -4.05
N GLU A 114 -12.35 -6.40 -4.19
CA GLU A 114 -13.12 -6.50 -5.44
C GLU A 114 -12.46 -5.75 -6.61
N ASN A 115 -11.65 -4.74 -6.32
CA ASN A 115 -10.90 -3.94 -7.28
C ASN A 115 -9.41 -4.35 -7.38
N GLU A 116 -9.02 -5.50 -6.82
CA GLU A 116 -7.62 -5.95 -6.74
C GLU A 116 -6.69 -4.92 -6.07
N GLN A 117 -7.27 -4.13 -5.15
CA GLN A 117 -6.60 -3.07 -4.42
C GLN A 117 -6.16 -3.52 -3.03
N MET A 118 -5.04 -2.96 -2.61
CA MET A 118 -4.58 -3.00 -1.24
C MET A 118 -3.85 -1.71 -0.90
N MET A 119 -3.67 -1.49 0.38
CA MET A 119 -3.01 -0.33 0.93
C MET A 119 -1.77 -0.73 1.69
N LEU A 120 -0.75 0.10 1.56
CA LEU A 120 0.53 -0.04 2.22
C LEU A 120 0.68 1.07 3.25
N LEU A 121 0.82 0.65 4.50
CA LEU A 121 0.91 1.54 5.64
C LEU A 121 2.27 1.36 6.32
N PRO A 122 3.09 2.41 6.39
CA PRO A 122 4.21 2.44 7.32
C PRO A 122 3.74 2.29 8.76
N GLU A 123 4.54 1.70 9.64
CA GLU A 123 4.15 1.43 11.03
C GLU A 123 3.57 2.66 11.76
N TRP A 124 4.12 3.85 11.51
CA TRP A 124 3.66 5.11 12.11
C TRP A 124 2.27 5.57 11.61
N GLN A 125 1.81 5.05 10.47
CA GLN A 125 0.51 5.38 9.87
C GLN A 125 -0.58 4.36 10.20
N VAL A 126 -0.20 3.14 10.63
CA VAL A 126 -1.12 2.01 10.82
C VAL A 126 -2.22 2.35 11.81
N ASP A 127 -1.89 2.87 12.98
CA ASP A 127 -2.90 3.19 14.00
C ASP A 127 -3.78 4.38 13.56
N ASP A 128 -3.22 5.41 12.93
CA ASP A 128 -4.01 6.56 12.46
C ASP A 128 -5.06 6.17 11.41
N VAL A 129 -4.69 5.29 10.48
CA VAL A 129 -5.57 4.86 9.38
C VAL A 129 -6.53 3.76 9.79
N LEU A 130 -6.08 2.80 10.61
CA LEU A 130 -6.90 1.64 10.99
C LEU A 130 -7.72 1.86 12.27
N ASP A 131 -7.24 2.70 13.19
CA ASP A 131 -7.85 2.97 14.50
C ASP A 131 -8.65 4.28 14.52
N GLY A 132 -9.08 4.77 13.35
CA GLY A 132 -9.82 6.04 13.18
C GLY A 132 -11.12 6.23 14.00
N THR A 133 -11.46 5.35 14.96
CA THR A 133 -12.16 5.67 16.21
C THR A 133 -11.93 4.57 17.26
N ALA A 134 -11.00 4.79 18.20
CA ALA A 134 -11.15 4.35 19.59
C ALA A 134 -10.91 5.54 20.55
N VAL A 135 -11.66 6.64 20.37
CA VAL A 135 -11.83 7.66 21.42
C VAL A 135 -13.31 7.90 21.69
N ASP A 136 -13.94 6.94 22.38
CA ASP A 136 -14.96 7.27 23.38
C ASP A 136 -15.04 6.06 24.32
N GLU A 137 -14.46 6.17 25.51
CA GLU A 137 -14.97 5.59 26.78
C GLU A 137 -14.15 6.17 27.96
N GLY A 138 -14.74 7.14 28.68
CA GLY A 138 -14.28 7.55 30.02
C GLY A 138 -14.51 9.00 30.41
#